data_AF-A0A7D7KN71-F1
#
_entry.id   AF-A0A7D7KN71-F1
#
_cell.length_a   1.000
_cell.length_b   1.000
_cell.length_c   1.000
_cell.angle_alpha   90.00
_cell.angle_beta   90.00
_cell.angle_gamma   90.00
#
_symmetry.space_group_name_H-M   'P 1'
#
loop_
_entity.id
_entity.type
_entity.pdbx_description
1 polymer ?
#
loop_
_entity_poly.entity_id
_entity_poly.type
_entity_poly.pdbx_seq_one_letter_code
_entity_poly.pdbx_strand_id
1 'polypeptide(L)'
;MTPSEVMHARDQGFTLMKLFPAQQAGGMGMLKALGAPLPDVRFCPTGGVGADNLSEVLALPNVAMAGGSWLTPADALRDGDWARITQLAREATAIAQAGANSTRSG
;
A
#
# COMPACT_ATOMS: atom_id res chain seq x y z
N MET A 1 12.85 5.13 4.84
CA MET A 1 11.97 6.30 4.74
C MET A 1 11.73 6.87 6.11
N THR A 2 12.09 8.12 6.31
CA THR A 2 11.91 8.92 7.53
C THR A 2 11.08 10.17 7.21
N PRO A 3 10.49 10.86 8.20
CA PRO A 3 9.77 12.11 7.97
C PRO A 3 10.59 13.15 7.20
N SER A 4 11.88 13.31 7.52
CA SER A 4 12.76 14.26 6.84
C SER A 4 12.95 13.94 5.35
N GLU A 5 13.06 12.66 4.99
CA GLU A 5 13.14 12.24 3.58
C GLU A 5 11.84 12.54 2.82
N VAL A 6 10.68 12.36 3.47
CA VAL A 6 9.38 12.70 2.90
C VAL A 6 9.24 14.21 2.71
N MET A 7 9.61 15.02 3.71
CA MET A 7 9.58 16.48 3.59
C MET A 7 10.49 16.97 2.45
N HIS A 8 11.70 16.44 2.35
CA HIS A 8 12.63 16.82 1.30
C HIS A 8 12.10 16.50 -0.11
N ALA A 9 11.51 15.32 -0.30
CA ALA A 9 10.92 14.95 -1.58
C ALA A 9 9.66 15.79 -1.89
N ARG A 10 8.84 16.09 -0.87
CA ARG A 10 7.68 16.98 -1.01
C ARG A 10 8.08 18.38 -1.46
N ASP A 11 9.13 18.95 -0.90
CA ASP A 11 9.63 20.27 -1.28
C ASP A 11 10.17 20.32 -2.71
N GLN A 12 10.51 19.16 -3.29
CA GLN A 12 10.84 19.00 -4.72
C GLN A 12 9.62 18.73 -5.62
N GLY A 13 8.40 18.74 -5.06
CA GLY A 13 7.15 18.54 -5.78
C GLY A 13 6.66 17.09 -5.86
N PHE A 14 7.31 16.15 -5.17
CA PHE A 14 6.82 14.77 -5.11
C PHE A 14 5.75 14.61 -4.02
N THR A 15 4.53 14.23 -4.40
CA THR A 15 3.40 14.07 -3.45
C THR A 15 2.88 12.64 -3.36
N LEU A 16 3.46 11.71 -4.10
CA LEU A 16 3.16 10.28 -4.03
C LEU A 16 4.48 9.51 -3.87
N MET A 17 4.64 8.81 -2.75
CA MET A 17 5.92 8.19 -2.40
C MET A 17 5.77 6.73 -1.96
N LYS A 18 6.84 5.95 -2.11
CA LYS A 18 6.87 4.56 -1.66
C LYS A 18 7.42 4.45 -0.24
N LEU A 19 6.62 3.95 0.70
CA LEU A 19 7.11 3.58 2.03
C LEU A 19 7.70 2.17 1.96
N PHE A 20 9.02 2.05 2.10
CA PHE A 20 9.73 0.78 2.00
C PHE A 20 10.92 0.67 2.97
N PRO A 21 11.15 -0.51 3.55
CA PRO A 21 10.20 -1.64 3.68
C PRO A 21 9.13 -1.30 4.74
N ALA A 22 7.85 -1.35 4.35
CA ALA A 22 6.77 -0.68 5.07
C ALA A 22 6.62 -1.16 6.52
N GLN A 23 6.56 -2.47 6.74
CA GLN A 23 6.37 -3.03 8.09
C GLN A 23 7.50 -2.63 9.04
N GLN A 24 8.76 -2.72 8.60
CA GLN A 24 9.94 -2.39 9.40
C GLN A 24 10.11 -0.87 9.58
N ALA A 25 9.59 -0.06 8.65
CA ALA A 25 9.57 1.40 8.76
C ALA A 25 8.43 1.93 9.66
N GLY A 26 7.73 1.06 10.41
CA GLY A 26 6.64 1.42 11.33
C GLY A 26 5.23 1.22 10.77
N GLY A 27 5.10 0.71 9.55
CA GLY A 27 3.85 0.26 8.94
C GLY A 27 2.74 1.32 8.94
N MET A 28 1.51 0.90 9.26
CA MET A 28 0.37 1.79 9.40
C MET A 28 0.56 2.87 10.48
N GLY A 29 1.36 2.60 11.51
CA GLY A 29 1.68 3.59 12.55
C GLY A 29 2.44 4.78 11.98
N MET A 30 3.45 4.52 11.14
CA MET A 30 4.19 5.57 10.43
C MET A 30 3.29 6.33 9.46
N LEU A 31 2.47 5.63 8.68
CA LEU A 31 1.52 6.27 7.75
C LEU A 31 0.55 7.21 8.49
N LYS A 32 -0.02 6.77 9.61
CA LYS A 32 -0.88 7.63 10.46
C LYS A 32 -0.12 8.84 11.00
N ALA A 33 1.11 8.65 11.50
CA ALA A 33 1.93 9.71 12.05
C ALA A 33 2.31 10.78 11.01
N LEU A 34 2.50 10.40 9.74
CA LEU A 34 2.81 11.33 8.64
C LEU A 34 1.58 12.07 8.11
N GLY A 35 0.37 11.52 8.28
CA GLY A 35 -0.85 12.06 7.67
C GLY A 35 -1.24 13.46 8.15
N ALA A 36 -1.08 13.75 9.44
CA ALA A 36 -1.39 15.08 9.99
C ALA A 36 -0.39 16.19 9.57
N PRO A 37 0.95 15.99 9.66
CA PRO A 37 1.91 17.02 9.26
C PRO A 37 2.08 17.15 7.74
N LEU A 38 1.76 16.12 6.95
CA LEU A 38 1.97 16.09 5.50
C LEU A 38 0.68 15.65 4.77
N PRO A 39 -0.42 16.43 4.90
CA PRO A 39 -1.75 16.03 4.43
C PRO A 39 -1.86 15.93 2.91
N ASP A 40 -0.94 16.55 2.17
CA ASP A 40 -0.86 16.55 0.72
C ASP A 40 0.02 15.42 0.17
N VAL A 41 0.66 14.63 1.03
CA VAL A 41 1.48 13.47 0.63
C VAL A 41 0.69 12.19 0.76
N ARG A 42 0.71 11.36 -0.28
CA ARG A 42 0.16 10.01 -0.31
C ARG A 42 1.24 8.96 -0.48
N PHE A 43 0.92 7.74 -0.07
CA PHE A 43 1.88 6.65 -0.01
C PHE A 43 1.44 5.40 -0.76
N CYS A 44 2.45 4.66 -1.23
CA CYS A 44 2.38 3.26 -1.62
C CYS A 44 3.25 2.44 -0.65
N PRO A 45 2.70 1.88 0.44
CA PRO A 45 3.44 0.97 1.30
C PRO A 45 3.78 -0.32 0.55
N THR A 46 5.02 -0.78 0.71
CA THR A 46 5.52 -2.04 0.14
C THR A 46 6.44 -2.74 1.12
N GLY A 47 6.29 -4.07 1.25
CA GLY A 47 7.04 -4.89 2.20
C GLY A 47 6.25 -5.12 3.49
N GLY A 48 5.72 -6.34 3.64
CA GLY A 48 4.81 -6.70 4.73
C GLY A 48 3.32 -6.35 4.47
N VAL A 49 2.95 -6.03 3.23
CA VAL A 49 1.55 -5.94 2.80
C VAL A 49 1.13 -7.25 2.15
N GLY A 50 -0.08 -7.73 2.46
CA GLY A 50 -0.68 -8.97 1.97
C GLY A 50 -2.21 -8.91 1.97
N ALA A 51 -2.86 -9.97 1.50
CA ALA A 51 -4.33 -10.04 1.45
C ALA A 51 -4.99 -9.89 2.85
N ASP A 52 -4.29 -10.29 3.90
CA ASP A 52 -4.70 -10.23 5.29
C ASP A 52 -4.79 -8.80 5.86
N ASN A 53 -3.97 -7.87 5.36
CA ASN A 53 -3.93 -6.48 5.85
C ASN A 53 -4.25 -5.41 4.80
N LEU A 54 -4.46 -5.81 3.54
CA LEU A 54 -4.68 -4.89 2.43
C LEU A 54 -5.84 -3.92 2.69
N SER A 55 -6.96 -4.41 3.23
CA SER A 55 -8.13 -3.57 3.50
C SER A 55 -7.83 -2.47 4.52
N GLU A 56 -7.12 -2.79 5.60
CA GLU A 56 -6.78 -1.83 6.65
C GLU A 56 -5.78 -0.79 6.15
N VAL A 57 -4.81 -1.22 5.35
CA VAL A 57 -3.81 -0.35 4.73
C VAL A 57 -4.47 0.65 3.78
N LEU A 58 -5.36 0.18 2.91
CA LEU A 58 -6.07 1.02 1.93
C LEU A 58 -7.13 1.93 2.55
N ALA A 59 -7.57 1.66 3.79
CA ALA A 59 -8.50 2.52 4.50
C ALA A 59 -7.86 3.83 5.01
N LEU A 60 -6.53 3.94 5.01
CA LEU A 60 -5.84 5.17 5.43
C LEU A 60 -5.96 6.25 4.33
N PRO A 61 -6.39 7.48 4.66
CA PRO A 61 -6.67 8.52 3.66
C PRO A 61 -5.41 8.98 2.89
N ASN A 62 -4.23 8.79 3.47
CA ASN A 62 -2.95 9.08 2.84
C ASN A 62 -2.31 7.87 2.14
N VAL A 63 -3.05 6.79 1.91
CA VAL A 63 -2.60 5.64 1.11
C VAL A 63 -3.35 5.63 -0.22
N ALA A 64 -2.61 5.73 -1.32
CA ALA A 64 -3.20 5.75 -2.67
C ALA A 64 -3.31 4.36 -3.31
N MET A 65 -2.38 3.47 -2.95
CA MET A 65 -2.24 2.12 -3.49
C MET A 65 -1.34 1.32 -2.54
N ALA A 66 -1.24 0.00 -2.70
CA ALA A 66 -0.29 -0.81 -1.94
C ALA A 66 0.39 -1.82 -2.87
N GLY A 67 1.61 -2.25 -2.50
CA GLY A 67 2.41 -3.18 -3.29
C GLY A 67 2.94 -4.33 -2.46
N GLY A 68 3.03 -5.51 -3.07
CA GLY A 68 3.67 -6.65 -2.44
C GLY A 68 3.78 -7.86 -3.37
N SER A 69 4.71 -8.75 -3.04
CA SER A 69 5.04 -9.93 -3.83
C SER A 69 3.98 -11.04 -3.75
N TRP A 70 3.01 -10.94 -2.84
CA TRP A 70 1.97 -11.96 -2.69
C TRP A 70 1.12 -12.13 -3.96
N LEU A 71 1.04 -11.10 -4.82
CA LEU A 71 0.35 -11.15 -6.11
C LEU A 71 1.06 -12.02 -7.15
N THR A 72 2.39 -12.11 -7.05
CA THR A 72 3.24 -12.85 -8.01
C THR A 72 4.25 -13.71 -7.25
N PRO A 73 3.80 -14.80 -6.59
CA PRO A 73 4.70 -15.73 -5.90
C PRO A 73 5.78 -16.25 -6.85
N ALA A 74 7.02 -16.38 -6.34
CA ALA A 74 8.18 -16.75 -7.16
C ALA A 74 8.04 -18.14 -7.79
N ASP A 75 7.41 -19.08 -7.08
CA ASP A 75 7.07 -20.41 -7.58
C ASP A 75 6.04 -20.34 -8.71
N ALA A 76 4.98 -19.55 -8.56
CA ALA A 76 3.98 -19.36 -9.62
C ALA A 76 4.58 -18.74 -10.89
N LEU A 77 5.48 -17.76 -10.75
CA LEU A 77 6.21 -17.16 -11.87
C LEU A 77 7.10 -18.18 -12.59
N ARG A 78 7.88 -18.95 -11.82
CA ARG A 78 8.80 -19.96 -12.35
C ARG A 78 8.05 -21.08 -13.08
N ASP A 79 6.91 -21.48 -12.55
CA ASP A 79 6.12 -22.60 -13.05
C ASP A 79 5.12 -22.16 -14.15
N GLY A 80 5.05 -20.85 -14.45
CA GLY A 80 4.12 -20.30 -15.44
C GLY A 80 2.65 -20.40 -15.02
N ASP A 81 2.37 -20.42 -13.72
CA ASP A 81 1.04 -20.56 -13.14
C ASP A 81 0.28 -19.22 -13.18
N TRP A 82 -0.08 -18.81 -14.40
CA TRP A 82 -0.85 -17.59 -14.67
C TRP A 82 -2.26 -17.66 -14.07
N ALA A 83 -2.81 -18.86 -13.89
CA ALA A 83 -4.11 -19.07 -13.28
C ALA A 83 -4.08 -18.64 -11.80
N ARG A 84 -3.05 -19.06 -11.04
CA ARG A 84 -2.86 -18.64 -9.65
C ARG A 84 -2.61 -17.14 -9.53
N ILE A 85 -1.75 -16.56 -10.38
CA ILE A 85 -1.51 -15.10 -10.38
C ILE A 85 -2.80 -14.34 -10.66
N THR A 86 -3.61 -14.80 -11.62
CA THR A 86 -4.92 -14.20 -11.94
C THR A 86 -5.87 -14.29 -10.75
N GLN A 87 -5.90 -15.42 -10.04
CA GLN A 87 -6.74 -15.58 -8.86
C GLN A 87 -6.32 -14.63 -7.73
N LEU A 88 -5.02 -14.54 -7.43
CA LEU A 88 -4.48 -13.63 -6.41
C LEU A 88 -4.79 -12.16 -6.73
N ALA A 89 -4.69 -11.77 -8.00
CA ALA A 89 -5.04 -10.43 -8.46
C ALA A 89 -6.54 -10.13 -8.29
N ARG A 90 -7.42 -11.10 -8.58
CA ARG A 90 -8.87 -10.98 -8.38
C ARG A 90 -9.22 -10.83 -6.91
N GLU A 91 -8.64 -11.65 -6.03
CA GLU A 91 -8.83 -11.56 -4.59
C GLU A 91 -8.41 -10.20 -4.04
N ALA A 92 -7.20 -9.73 -4.39
CA ALA A 92 -6.73 -8.42 -3.97
C ALA A 92 -7.62 -7.28 -4.47
N THR A 93 -8.10 -7.37 -5.71
CA THR A 93 -9.03 -6.38 -6.29
C THR A 93 -10.36 -6.36 -5.52
N ALA A 94 -10.92 -7.53 -5.19
CA ALA A 94 -12.16 -7.64 -4.44
C ALA A 94 -12.01 -7.01 -3.04
N ILE A 95 -10.89 -7.27 -2.35
CA ILE A 95 -10.59 -6.66 -1.05
C ILE A 95 -10.51 -5.13 -1.17
N ALA A 96 -9.79 -4.61 -2.17
CA ALA A 96 -9.66 -3.17 -2.39
C ALA A 96 -10.99 -2.48 -2.68
N GLN A 97 -11.88 -3.13 -3.46
CA GLN A 97 -13.21 -2.58 -3.79
C GLN A 97 -14.16 -2.60 -2.61
N ALA A 98 -14.15 -3.65 -1.79
CA ALA A 98 -14.99 -3.73 -0.60
C ALA A 98 -14.69 -2.57 0.38
N GLY A 99 -13.40 -2.27 0.60
CA GLY A 99 -12.97 -1.13 1.42
C GLY A 99 -13.42 0.22 0.87
N ALA A 100 -13.32 0.42 -0.45
CA ALA A 100 -13.70 1.67 -1.11
C ALA A 100 -15.22 1.95 -1.12
N ASN A 101 -16.05 0.91 -1.10
CA ASN A 101 -17.50 1.06 -1.02
C ASN A 101 -17.96 1.41 0.40
N SER A 102 -17.24 0.92 1.41
CA SER A 102 -17.54 1.15 2.84
C SER A 102 -17.33 2.62 3.24
N THR A 103 -16.44 3.33 2.55
CA THR A 103 -16.10 4.75 2.78
C THR A 103 -17.02 5.75 2.07
N ARG A 104 -17.84 5.32 1.09
CA ARG A 104 -18.75 6.21 0.32
C ARG A 104 -20.18 6.25 0.86
N SER A 105 -20.51 5.37 1.80
CA SER A 105 -21.85 5.22 2.38
C SER A 105 -22.03 5.96 3.71
N GLY A 106 -21.13 6.88 4.06
CA GLY A 106 -21.13 7.67 5.30
C GLY A 106 -21.12 9.17 5.05
#